data_AF-A0A5R9E3A4-F1
#
_entry.id   AF-A0A5R9E3A4-F1
#
_cell.length_a   1.000
_cell.length_b   1.000
_cell.length_c   1.000
_cell.angle_alpha   90.00
_cell.angle_beta   90.00
_cell.angle_gamma   90.00
#
_symmetry.space_group_name_H-M   'P 1'
#
loop_
_entity.id
_entity.type
_entity.pdbx_description
1 polymer ?
#
loop_
_entity_poly.entity_id
_entity_poly.type
_entity_poly.pdbx_seq_one_letter_code
_entity_poly.pdbx_strand_id
1 'polypeptide(L)'
;MTLTEAELDRLIKDIGLKKPRGGSQRKPIAHGTYKGARQHRYREEPLCEPCRIAENAYQNERYAARRGYLTEEQWQARQAGGSL
;
A
#
# COMPACT_ATOMS: atom_id res chain seq x y z
N MET A 1 2.61 -34.71 20.06
CA MET A 1 1.69 -34.05 21.01
C MET A 1 1.59 -32.59 20.64
N THR A 2 0.47 -32.16 20.09
CA THR A 2 0.17 -30.74 19.90
C THR A 2 -0.54 -30.24 21.15
N LEU A 3 -0.21 -29.03 21.60
CA LEU A 3 -0.96 -28.37 22.68
C LEU A 3 -2.41 -28.16 22.24
N THR A 4 -3.34 -28.30 23.18
CA THR A 4 -4.72 -27.85 22.99
C THR A 4 -4.77 -26.32 22.97
N GLU A 5 -5.82 -25.73 22.39
CA GLU A 5 -6.03 -24.27 22.42
C GLU A 5 -6.05 -23.72 23.86
N ALA A 6 -6.63 -24.47 24.79
CA ALA A 6 -6.72 -24.07 26.20
C ALA A 6 -5.35 -24.04 26.90
N GLU A 7 -4.46 -24.98 26.57
CA GLU A 7 -3.09 -25.01 27.11
C GLU A 7 -2.23 -23.90 26.53
N LEU A 8 -2.38 -23.62 25.22
CA LEU A 8 -1.73 -22.49 24.56
C LEU A 8 -2.15 -21.15 25.20
N ASP A 9 -3.44 -20.99 25.50
CA ASP A 9 -3.97 -19.78 26.14
C ASP A 9 -3.43 -19.56 27.55
N ARG A 10 -3.31 -20.63 28.35
CA ARG A 10 -2.66 -20.56 29.68
C ARG A 10 -1.21 -20.12 29.55
N LEU A 11 -0.46 -20.74 28.64
CA LEU A 11 0.94 -20.40 28.42
C LEU A 11 1.13 -18.93 28.03
N ILE A 12 0.34 -18.43 27.08
CA ILE A 12 0.37 -17.02 26.65
C ILE A 12 0.14 -16.07 27.84
N LYS A 13 -0.82 -16.40 28.71
CA LYS A 13 -1.13 -15.62 29.91
C LYS A 13 0.03 -15.62 30.91
N ASP A 14 0.61 -16.79 31.17
CA ASP A 14 1.65 -16.97 32.18
C ASP A 14 2.95 -16.27 31.80
N ILE A 15 3.30 -16.22 30.51
CA ILE A 15 4.46 -15.49 30.00
C ILE A 15 4.20 -13.98 29.79
N GLY A 16 2.98 -13.51 30.07
CA GLY A 16 2.58 -12.10 29.89
C GLY A 16 2.53 -11.63 28.43
N LEU A 17 2.46 -12.55 27.47
CA LEU A 17 2.39 -12.22 26.05
C LEU A 17 0.97 -11.77 25.72
N LYS A 18 0.82 -10.61 25.07
CA LYS A 18 -0.47 -10.22 24.52
C LYS A 18 -0.80 -11.15 23.36
N LYS A 19 -2.01 -11.73 23.37
CA LYS A 19 -2.52 -12.44 22.18
C LYS A 19 -2.30 -11.55 20.96
N PRO A 20 -1.73 -12.08 19.87
CA PRO A 20 -1.63 -11.31 18.64
C PRO A 20 -3.05 -10.85 18.31
N ARG A 21 -3.23 -9.55 18.02
CA ARG A 21 -4.51 -9.09 17.49
C ARG A 21 -4.74 -9.92 16.23
N GLY A 22 -5.72 -10.82 16.31
CA GLY A 22 -5.95 -11.85 15.30
C GLY A 22 -5.83 -11.25 13.91
N GLY A 23 -5.11 -11.93 13.03
CA GLY A 23 -4.90 -11.48 11.66
C GLY A 23 -6.26 -11.18 11.06
N SER A 24 -6.57 -9.88 10.88
CA SER A 24 -7.85 -9.51 10.31
C SER A 24 -7.91 -10.22 8.97
N GLN A 25 -8.89 -11.09 8.77
CA GLN A 25 -9.17 -11.69 7.47
C GLN A 25 -9.10 -10.55 6.45
N ARG A 26 -8.00 -10.52 5.69
CA ARG A 26 -7.68 -9.33 4.91
C ARG A 26 -8.76 -9.23 3.86
N LYS A 27 -9.42 -8.08 3.78
CA LYS A 27 -10.46 -7.85 2.78
C LYS A 27 -9.93 -8.22 1.38
N PRO A 28 -10.76 -8.76 0.47
CA PRO A 28 -10.37 -8.97 -0.91
C PRO A 28 -9.76 -7.70 -1.54
N ILE A 29 -8.87 -7.89 -2.52
CA ILE A 29 -8.28 -6.76 -3.25
C ILE A 29 -9.37 -6.10 -4.11
N ALA A 30 -9.49 -4.79 -4.01
CA ALA A 30 -10.42 -4.00 -4.83
C ALA A 30 -9.78 -3.70 -6.20
N HIS A 31 -9.80 -4.68 -7.11
CA HIS A 31 -9.17 -4.54 -8.43
C HIS A 31 -9.72 -3.37 -9.26
N GLY A 32 -8.92 -2.84 -10.17
CA GLY A 32 -9.30 -1.71 -11.03
C GLY A 32 -9.32 -0.36 -10.31
N THR A 33 -8.72 -0.26 -9.12
CA THR A 33 -8.68 0.97 -8.33
C THR A 33 -7.26 1.27 -7.84
N TYR A 34 -6.96 2.55 -7.57
CA TYR A 34 -5.71 2.96 -6.91
C TYR A 34 -5.52 2.24 -5.56
N LYS A 35 -6.61 2.07 -4.80
CA LYS A 35 -6.59 1.33 -3.53
C LYS A 35 -6.21 -0.14 -3.75
N GLY A 36 -6.70 -0.76 -4.82
CA GLY A 36 -6.30 -2.10 -5.24
C GLY A 36 -4.81 -2.21 -5.55
N ALA A 37 -4.24 -1.23 -6.27
CA ALA A 37 -2.81 -1.18 -6.53
C ALA A 37 -1.97 -1.08 -5.24
N ARG A 38 -2.42 -0.26 -4.27
CA ARG A 38 -1.78 -0.18 -2.94
C ARG A 38 -1.89 -1.49 -2.16
N GLN A 39 -3.00 -2.21 -2.28
CA GLN A 39 -3.18 -3.51 -1.65
C GLN A 39 -2.23 -4.56 -2.24
N HIS A 40 -2.04 -4.60 -3.56
CA HIS A 40 -1.05 -5.45 -4.23
C HIS A 40 0.36 -5.20 -3.67
N ARG A 41 0.81 -3.93 -3.67
CA ARG A 41 2.14 -3.55 -3.16
C ARG A 41 2.34 -3.92 -1.68
N TYR A 42 1.32 -3.71 -0.85
CA TYR A 42 1.39 -4.05 0.58
C TYR A 42 1.47 -5.55 0.84
N ARG A 43 0.91 -6.37 -0.06
CA ARG A 43 0.91 -7.84 0.04
C ARG A 43 2.01 -8.49 -0.78
N GLU A 44 2.82 -7.69 -1.47
CA GLU A 44 3.87 -8.16 -2.37
C GLU A 44 3.33 -9.08 -3.48
N GLU A 45 2.06 -8.88 -3.87
CA GLU A 45 1.41 -9.60 -4.96
C GLU A 45 1.67 -8.90 -6.31
N PRO A 46 1.77 -9.65 -7.43
CA PRO A 46 1.94 -9.06 -8.75
C PRO A 46 0.80 -8.09 -9.09
N LEU A 47 1.17 -6.86 -9.43
CA LEU A 47 0.21 -5.82 -9.77
C LEU A 47 -0.51 -6.17 -11.08
N CYS A 48 -1.81 -6.43 -11.02
CA CYS A 48 -2.60 -6.69 -12.22
C CYS A 48 -2.84 -5.43 -13.06
N GLU A 49 -3.07 -5.63 -14.36
CA GLU A 49 -3.20 -4.55 -15.33
C GLU A 49 -4.29 -3.51 -14.99
N PRO A 50 -5.52 -3.88 -14.57
CA PRO A 50 -6.53 -2.90 -14.17
C PRO A 50 -6.08 -2.02 -13.00
N CYS A 51 -5.35 -2.58 -12.03
CA CYS A 51 -4.82 -1.81 -10.90
C CYS A 51 -3.68 -0.88 -11.34
N ARG A 52 -2.82 -1.33 -12.27
CA ARG A 52 -1.76 -0.51 -12.84
C ARG A 52 -2.32 0.72 -13.57
N ILE A 53 -3.34 0.53 -14.41
CA ILE A 53 -4.02 1.62 -15.13
C ILE A 53 -4.61 2.62 -14.13
N ALA A 54 -5.31 2.13 -13.11
CA ALA A 54 -5.91 3.00 -12.10
C ALA A 54 -4.88 3.78 -11.28
N GLU A 55 -3.73 3.16 -10.95
CA GLU A 55 -2.62 3.84 -10.29
C GLU A 55 -2.01 4.93 -11.19
N ASN A 56 -1.81 4.64 -12.47
CA ASN A 56 -1.30 5.61 -13.43
C ASN A 56 -2.24 6.81 -13.58
N ALA A 57 -3.55 6.57 -13.70
CA ALA A 57 -4.55 7.64 -13.78
C ALA A 57 -4.50 8.57 -12.56
N TYR A 58 -4.51 7.98 -11.35
CA TYR A 58 -4.41 8.73 -10.10
C TYR A 58 -3.13 9.58 -10.02
N GLN A 59 -1.99 9.00 -10.42
CA GLN A 59 -0.71 9.71 -10.38
C GLN A 59 -0.68 10.83 -11.42
N ASN A 60 -1.20 10.62 -12.62
CA ASN A 60 -1.29 11.65 -13.64
C ASN A 60 -2.14 12.84 -13.18
N GLU A 61 -3.28 12.60 -12.54
CA GLU A 61 -4.11 13.65 -11.93
C GLU A 61 -3.32 14.44 -10.87
N ARG A 62 -2.61 13.74 -9.97
CA ARG A 62 -1.75 14.37 -8.94
C ARG A 62 -0.62 15.19 -9.55
N TYR A 63 0.02 14.71 -10.61
CA TYR A 63 1.09 15.43 -11.31
C TYR A 63 0.54 16.65 -12.04
N ALA A 64 -0.62 16.55 -12.69
CA ALA A 64 -1.30 17.67 -13.33
C ALA A 64 -1.64 18.76 -12.31
N ALA A 65 -2.20 18.38 -11.16
CA ALA A 65 -2.49 19.30 -10.06
C ALA A 65 -1.22 20.00 -9.52
N ARG A 66 -0.10 19.29 -9.45
CA ARG A 66 1.20 19.87 -9.07
C ARG A 66 1.77 20.82 -10.12
N ARG A 67 1.61 20.52 -11.42
CA ARG A 67 2.03 21.43 -12.51
C ARG A 67 1.28 22.76 -12.45
N GLY A 68 0.00 22.75 -12.11
CA GLY A 68 -0.80 23.98 -11.98
C GLY A 68 -0.30 24.94 -10.90
N TYR A 69 0.56 24.49 -9.97
CA TYR A 69 1.14 25.34 -8.92
C TYR A 69 2.50 25.96 -9.31
N LEU A 70 3.21 25.41 -10.30
CA LEU A 70 4.49 25.98 -10.73
C LEU A 70 4.25 27.06 -11.79
N THR A 71 4.95 28.18 -11.63
CA THR A 71 5.09 29.17 -12.71
C THR A 71 5.88 28.56 -13.88
N GLU A 72 5.71 29.11 -15.09
CA GLU A 72 6.43 28.67 -16.31
C GLU A 72 7.95 28.65 -16.07
N GLU A 73 8.50 29.68 -15.43
CA GLU A 73 9.93 29.78 -15.09
C GLU A 73 10.40 28.66 -14.15
N GLN A 74 9.62 28.34 -13.11
CA GLN A 74 9.95 27.26 -12.18
C GLN A 74 9.88 25.88 -12.84
N TRP A 75 8.99 25.70 -13.82
CA TRP A 75 8.90 24.45 -14.57
C TRP A 75 10.10 24.29 -15.52
N GLN A 76 10.45 25.34 -16.26
CA GLN A 76 11.62 25.37 -17.14
C GLN A 76 12.92 25.11 -16.37
N ALA A 77 13.09 25.73 -15.19
CA ALA A 77 14.26 25.52 -14.33
C ALA A 77 14.41 24.06 -13.86
N ARG A 78 13.31 23.34 -13.60
CA ARG A 78 13.34 21.91 -13.23
C ARG A 78 13.71 21.00 -14.38
N GLN A 79 13.29 21.31 -15.59
CA GLN A 79 13.66 20.56 -16.81
C GLN A 79 15.17 20.74 -17.09
N ALA A 80 15.70 21.96 -16.96
CA ALA A 80 17.10 22.26 -17.20
C ALA A 80 18.08 21.57 -16.21
N GLY A 81 17.63 21.26 -14.99
CA GLY A 81 18.43 20.58 -13.97
C GLY A 81 18.31 19.05 -13.95
N GLY A 82 17.50 18.46 -14.84
CA GLY A 82 17.20 17.03 -14.88
C GLY A 82 17.82 16.32 -16.07
N SER A 83 19.15 16.32 -16.18
CA SER A 83 19.87 15.50 -17.16
C SER A 83 21.05 14.81 -16.47
N LEU A 84 20.95 13.50 -16.31
CA LEU A 84 22.09 12.58 -16.18
C LEU A 84 22.23 11.84 -17.51
#